data_AF-A0A2M8FU40-F1
#
_entry.id   AF-A0A2M8FU40-F1
#
_cell.length_a   1.000
_cell.length_b   1.000
_cell.length_c   1.000
_cell.angle_alpha   90.00
_cell.angle_beta   90.00
_cell.angle_gamma   90.00
#
_symmetry.space_group_name_H-M   'P 1'
#
loop_
_entity.id
_entity.type
_entity.pdbx_description
1 polymer ?
#
loop_
_entity_poly.entity_id
_entity_poly.type
_entity_poly.pdbx_seq_one_letter_code
_entity_poly.pdbx_strand_id
1 'polypeptide(L)'
;NKIPAGYFEEKATLQAVNKALFEKFKVENLVENLSNYQLFFNHELIKEHQLNLIDVENVAVNFMLQQKGISKAVSATSMKSAEFDSKILANVQRGFHQVRSGDVLFVLASGWINKWTKKGTTHGSPYNYDTHVPLLWYGTNIKQGKKTEQVAIADIAATLSVMLHIALPSACDGKAIEELVK
;
A
#
# COMPACT_ATOMS: atom_id res chain seq x y z
N ASN A 1 -22.84 -15.04 -8.76
CA ASN A 1 -22.10 -14.18 -7.80
C ASN A 1 -21.91 -12.78 -8.39
N LYS A 2 -22.60 -11.77 -7.85
CA LYS A 2 -22.42 -10.35 -8.22
C LYS A 2 -21.36 -9.72 -7.30
N ILE A 3 -20.09 -10.09 -7.48
CA ILE A 3 -19.00 -9.47 -6.71
C ILE A 3 -18.92 -8.00 -7.14
N PRO A 4 -18.94 -7.02 -6.22
CA PRO A 4 -18.84 -5.60 -6.55
C PRO A 4 -17.43 -5.26 -7.04
N ALA A 5 -17.14 -5.60 -8.30
CA ALA A 5 -15.86 -5.42 -8.98
C ALA A 5 -15.92 -4.24 -9.97
N GLY A 6 -14.75 -3.69 -10.31
CA GLY A 6 -14.66 -2.57 -11.23
C GLY A 6 -13.22 -2.23 -11.64
N TYR A 7 -13.12 -1.25 -12.55
CA TYR A 7 -11.86 -0.71 -13.01
C TYR A 7 -11.68 0.69 -12.44
N PHE A 8 -10.52 0.94 -11.85
CA PHE A 8 -10.11 2.26 -11.40
C PHE A 8 -9.47 3.02 -12.57
N GLU A 9 -9.99 4.20 -12.86
CA GLU A 9 -9.56 5.03 -13.98
C GLU A 9 -8.57 6.11 -13.47
N GLU A 10 -7.29 5.76 -13.50
CA GLU A 10 -6.21 6.58 -12.91
C GLU A 10 -6.15 8.00 -13.47
N LYS A 11 -6.13 8.16 -14.80
CA LYS A 11 -6.03 9.47 -15.46
C LYS A 11 -7.22 10.36 -15.13
N ALA A 12 -8.42 9.80 -15.16
CA ALA A 12 -9.64 10.53 -14.82
C ALA A 12 -9.65 10.95 -13.34
N THR A 13 -9.17 10.08 -12.46
CA THR A 13 -9.09 10.38 -11.02
C THR A 13 -8.07 11.47 -10.74
N LEU A 14 -6.88 11.42 -11.36
CA LEU A 14 -5.87 12.48 -11.22
C LEU A 14 -6.41 13.85 -11.65
N GLN A 15 -7.09 13.92 -12.80
CA GLN A 15 -7.74 15.15 -13.25
C GLN A 15 -8.80 15.64 -12.27
N ALA A 16 -9.62 14.72 -11.75
CA ALA A 16 -10.70 15.05 -10.82
C ALA A 16 -10.16 15.57 -9.47
N VAL A 17 -9.10 14.96 -8.93
CA VAL A 17 -8.45 15.43 -7.70
C VAL A 17 -7.82 16.81 -7.91
N ASN A 18 -7.08 17.01 -9.00
CA ASN A 18 -6.49 18.32 -9.31
C ASN A 18 -7.57 19.40 -9.46
N LYS A 19 -8.71 19.08 -10.07
CA LYS A 19 -9.85 19.99 -10.15
C LYS A 19 -10.41 20.34 -8.77
N ALA A 20 -10.62 19.36 -7.89
CA ALA A 20 -11.14 19.59 -6.54
C ALA A 20 -10.17 20.44 -5.68
N LEU A 21 -8.86 20.20 -5.82
CA LEU A 21 -7.83 21.02 -5.17
C LEU A 21 -7.81 22.44 -5.74
N PHE A 22 -7.91 22.61 -7.06
CA PHE A 22 -7.98 23.93 -7.70
C PHE A 22 -9.20 24.72 -7.21
N GLU A 23 -10.36 24.10 -7.07
CA GLU A 23 -11.58 24.77 -6.59
C GLU A 23 -11.37 25.44 -5.23
N LYS A 24 -10.56 24.83 -4.34
CA LYS A 24 -10.26 25.36 -3.01
C LYS A 24 -9.05 26.28 -2.98
N PHE A 25 -7.94 25.89 -3.60
CA PHE A 25 -6.64 26.55 -3.44
C PHE A 25 -6.28 27.49 -4.59
N LYS A 26 -7.00 27.44 -5.71
CA LYS A 26 -6.75 28.25 -6.93
C LYS A 26 -5.35 28.07 -7.53
N VAL A 27 -4.75 26.90 -7.31
CA VAL A 27 -3.46 26.48 -7.88
C VAL A 27 -3.70 25.25 -8.73
N GLU A 28 -3.27 25.29 -9.98
CA GLU A 28 -3.37 24.14 -10.89
C GLU A 28 -2.27 23.12 -10.61
N ASN A 29 -2.55 21.85 -10.94
CA ASN A 29 -1.55 20.77 -10.93
C ASN A 29 -0.83 20.56 -9.59
N LEU A 30 -1.55 20.73 -8.47
CA LEU A 30 -1.02 20.43 -7.13
C LEU A 30 -0.68 18.94 -6.94
N VAL A 31 -1.35 18.04 -7.67
CA VAL A 31 -0.93 16.63 -7.81
C VAL A 31 -0.18 16.47 -9.11
N GLU A 32 1.11 16.16 -9.03
CA GLU A 32 1.97 15.96 -10.19
C GLU A 32 1.89 14.53 -10.74
N ASN A 33 1.61 13.55 -9.88
CA ASN A 33 1.59 12.15 -10.27
C ASN A 33 0.59 11.34 -9.44
N LEU A 34 0.00 10.33 -10.07
CA LEU A 34 -0.74 9.25 -9.42
C LEU A 34 -0.09 7.94 -9.85
N SER A 35 0.52 7.24 -8.91
CA SER A 35 1.11 5.93 -9.19
C SER A 35 1.14 5.07 -7.93
N ASN A 36 1.20 3.75 -8.08
CA ASN A 36 1.27 2.79 -6.97
C ASN A 36 0.20 3.00 -5.88
N TYR A 37 -1.00 3.42 -6.29
CA TYR A 37 -2.11 3.77 -5.39
C TYR A 37 -1.80 4.95 -4.44
N GLN A 38 -1.00 5.90 -4.92
CA GLN A 38 -0.56 7.07 -4.18
C GLN A 38 -0.69 8.31 -5.07
N LEU A 39 -1.08 9.43 -4.47
CA LEU A 39 -0.98 10.76 -5.04
C LEU A 39 0.33 11.38 -4.57
N PHE A 40 1.08 11.96 -5.50
CA PHE A 40 2.30 12.71 -5.24
C PHE A 40 2.03 14.18 -5.54
N PHE A 41 2.27 15.03 -4.55
CA PHE A 41 2.05 16.46 -4.68
C PHE A 41 3.29 17.18 -5.19
N ASN A 42 3.07 18.27 -5.92
CA ASN A 42 4.14 19.20 -6.23
C ASN A 42 4.43 20.07 -5.00
N HIS A 43 5.42 19.66 -4.20
CA HIS A 43 5.79 20.37 -2.97
C HIS A 43 6.38 21.76 -3.23
N GLU A 44 6.98 22.00 -4.39
CA GLU A 44 7.49 23.32 -4.77
C GLU A 44 6.34 24.30 -4.96
N LEU A 45 5.28 23.90 -5.67
CA LEU A 45 4.06 24.71 -5.84
C LEU A 45 3.35 24.96 -4.50
N ILE A 46 3.24 23.94 -3.65
CA ILE A 46 2.64 24.10 -2.31
C ILE A 46 3.42 25.17 -1.53
N LYS A 47 4.75 25.15 -1.58
CA LYS A 47 5.60 26.11 -0.89
C LYS A 47 5.52 27.52 -1.51
N GLU A 48 5.57 27.62 -2.84
CA GLU A 48 5.49 28.89 -3.57
C GLU A 48 4.20 29.65 -3.24
N HIS A 49 3.08 28.92 -3.20
CA HIS A 49 1.76 29.48 -2.88
C HIS A 49 1.46 29.51 -1.38
N GLN A 50 2.42 29.17 -0.51
CA GLN A 50 2.29 29.20 0.95
C GLN A 50 1.10 28.38 1.46
N LEU A 51 0.79 27.27 0.79
CA LEU A 51 -0.30 26.38 1.16
C LEU A 51 0.11 25.49 2.33
N ASN A 52 -0.84 25.20 3.22
CA ASN A 52 -0.63 24.22 4.28
C ASN A 52 -0.74 22.80 3.70
N LEU A 53 0.35 22.02 3.78
CA LEU A 53 0.39 20.65 3.25
C LEU A 53 -0.69 19.74 3.84
N ILE A 54 -0.95 19.83 5.15
CA ILE A 54 -1.96 19.01 5.82
C ILE A 54 -3.36 19.35 5.30
N ASP A 55 -3.64 20.62 5.01
CA ASP A 55 -4.92 21.01 4.41
C ASP A 55 -5.09 20.48 2.99
N VAL A 56 -4.02 20.47 2.18
CA VAL A 56 -4.01 19.89 0.82
C VAL A 56 -4.24 18.38 0.89
N GLU A 57 -3.51 17.68 1.77
CA GLU A 57 -3.68 16.25 2.02
C GLU A 57 -5.13 15.93 2.43
N ASN A 58 -5.69 16.66 3.39
CA ASN A 58 -7.05 16.42 3.90
C ASN A 58 -8.12 16.57 2.81
N VAL A 59 -7.97 17.56 1.94
CA VAL A 59 -8.91 17.77 0.82
C VAL A 59 -8.80 16.62 -0.18
N ALA A 60 -7.59 16.23 -0.55
CA ALA A 60 -7.36 15.11 -1.44
C ALA A 60 -7.88 13.78 -0.86
N VAL A 61 -7.60 13.48 0.42
CA VAL A 61 -8.12 12.28 1.11
C VAL A 61 -9.64 12.24 1.07
N ASN A 62 -10.30 13.33 1.48
CA ASN A 62 -11.76 13.38 1.52
C ASN A 62 -12.37 13.25 0.13
N PHE A 63 -11.77 13.87 -0.89
CA PHE A 63 -12.21 13.73 -2.26
C PHE A 63 -12.02 12.29 -2.79
N MET A 64 -10.87 11.66 -2.48
CA MET A 64 -10.59 10.28 -2.87
C MET A 64 -11.60 9.30 -2.27
N LEU A 65 -12.02 9.49 -1.02
CA LEU A 65 -13.05 8.66 -0.37
C LEU A 65 -14.43 8.74 -1.04
N GLN A 66 -14.70 9.79 -1.83
CA GLN A 66 -15.94 9.92 -2.60
C GLN A 66 -15.87 9.21 -3.96
N GLN A 67 -14.68 8.81 -4.41
CA GLN A 67 -14.51 8.18 -5.71
C GLN A 67 -15.00 6.73 -5.69
N LYS A 68 -15.69 6.35 -6.76
CA LYS A 68 -16.21 4.98 -6.91
C LYS A 68 -15.07 3.97 -6.89
N GLY A 69 -15.19 2.96 -6.06
CA GLY A 69 -14.20 1.89 -5.95
C GLY A 69 -13.02 2.20 -5.03
N ILE A 70 -13.00 3.36 -4.36
CA ILE A 70 -12.08 3.62 -3.25
C ILE A 70 -12.71 3.11 -1.96
N SER A 71 -11.98 2.27 -1.22
CA SER A 71 -12.40 1.76 0.10
C SER A 71 -11.76 2.51 1.25
N LYS A 72 -10.52 3.00 1.07
CA LYS A 72 -9.78 3.78 2.07
C LYS A 72 -8.91 4.80 1.37
N ALA A 73 -8.68 5.94 2.02
CA ALA A 73 -7.65 6.90 1.66
C ALA A 73 -7.07 7.49 2.96
N VAL A 74 -5.78 7.83 2.95
CA VAL A 74 -5.04 8.24 4.14
C VAL A 74 -3.85 9.08 3.74
N SER A 75 -3.56 10.12 4.51
CA SER A 75 -2.44 11.01 4.25
C SER A 75 -1.11 10.43 4.70
N ALA A 76 -0.02 10.89 4.08
CA ALA A 76 1.34 10.61 4.52
C ALA A 76 1.57 11.15 5.94
N THR A 77 0.98 12.31 6.29
CA THR A 77 0.98 12.80 7.67
C THR A 77 0.41 11.77 8.65
N SER A 78 -0.75 11.19 8.36
CA SER A 78 -1.35 10.13 9.21
C SER A 78 -0.49 8.87 9.25
N MET A 79 0.14 8.49 8.14
CA MET A 79 1.06 7.34 8.08
C MET A 79 2.31 7.52 8.95
N LYS A 80 2.74 8.78 9.18
CA LYS A 80 3.89 9.13 10.02
C LYS A 80 3.53 9.28 11.49
N SER A 81 2.29 9.66 11.82
CA SER A 81 1.91 10.10 13.17
C SER A 81 1.02 9.12 13.95
N ALA A 82 0.47 8.10 13.29
CA ALA A 82 -0.38 7.09 13.91
C ALA A 82 0.16 5.69 13.64
N GLU A 83 -0.23 4.71 14.47
CA GLU A 83 -0.05 3.29 14.19
C GLU A 83 -1.38 2.67 13.81
N PHE A 84 -1.41 1.92 12.70
CA PHE A 84 -2.61 1.22 12.27
C PHE A 84 -2.55 -0.25 12.67
N ASP A 85 -3.57 -0.72 13.38
CA ASP A 85 -3.75 -2.10 13.83
C ASP A 85 -4.56 -2.94 12.83
N SER A 86 -5.52 -2.32 12.13
CA SER A 86 -6.39 -3.00 11.17
C SER A 86 -5.57 -3.56 10.01
N LYS A 87 -5.80 -4.85 9.67
CA LYS A 87 -5.00 -5.61 8.68
C LYS A 87 -4.67 -4.83 7.40
N ILE A 88 -5.66 -4.14 6.82
CA ILE A 88 -5.49 -3.41 5.57
C ILE A 88 -4.58 -2.19 5.74
N LEU A 89 -4.89 -1.28 6.68
CA LEU A 89 -4.09 -0.06 6.84
C LEU A 89 -2.72 -0.35 7.48
N ALA A 90 -2.62 -1.38 8.32
CA ALA A 90 -1.34 -1.88 8.82
C ALA A 90 -0.45 -2.38 7.68
N ASN A 91 -1.02 -3.08 6.68
CA ASN A 91 -0.28 -3.49 5.47
C ASN A 91 0.15 -2.28 4.64
N VAL A 92 -0.73 -1.30 4.45
CA VAL A 92 -0.38 -0.05 3.73
C VAL A 92 0.76 0.68 4.44
N GLN A 93 0.71 0.77 5.77
CA GLN A 93 1.73 1.43 6.57
C GLN A 93 3.08 0.70 6.50
N ARG A 94 3.11 -0.64 6.52
CA ARG A 94 4.33 -1.42 6.29
C ARG A 94 4.94 -1.20 4.89
N GLY A 95 4.12 -0.86 3.90
CA GLY A 95 4.56 -0.50 2.55
C GLY A 95 4.93 0.98 2.38
N PHE A 96 4.73 1.82 3.40
CA PHE A 96 4.99 3.25 3.33
C PHE A 96 6.45 3.56 3.64
N HIS A 97 7.09 4.32 2.75
CA HIS A 97 8.46 4.79 2.91
C HIS A 97 8.46 6.31 2.99
N GLN A 98 8.87 6.87 4.14
CA GLN A 98 8.73 8.31 4.44
C GLN A 98 9.35 9.26 3.40
N VAL A 99 10.39 8.82 2.68
CA VAL A 99 11.09 9.60 1.65
C VAL A 99 10.59 9.33 0.23
N ARG A 100 9.90 8.22 -0.01
CA ARG A 100 9.63 7.71 -1.38
C ARG A 100 8.16 7.48 -1.69
N SER A 101 7.31 7.41 -0.67
CA SER A 101 5.87 7.30 -0.82
C SER A 101 5.25 8.68 -1.02
N GLY A 102 4.11 8.71 -1.71
CA GLY A 102 3.34 9.91 -1.96
C GLY A 102 2.57 10.39 -0.72
N ASP A 103 1.94 11.56 -0.88
CA ASP A 103 1.27 12.34 0.15
C ASP A 103 -0.11 11.82 0.54
N VAL A 104 -0.76 11.09 -0.37
CA VAL A 104 -2.03 10.42 -0.07
C VAL A 104 -2.01 9.02 -0.64
N LEU A 105 -2.16 8.02 0.22
CA LEU A 105 -2.28 6.62 -0.17
C LEU A 105 -3.76 6.23 -0.19
N PHE A 106 -4.14 5.37 -1.13
CA PHE A 106 -5.51 4.87 -1.20
C PHE A 106 -5.55 3.36 -1.45
N VAL A 107 -6.68 2.76 -1.09
CA VAL A 107 -6.96 1.33 -1.26
C VAL A 107 -8.24 1.20 -2.05
N LEU A 108 -8.18 0.46 -3.16
CA LEU A 108 -9.38 0.11 -3.91
C LEU A 108 -10.27 -0.86 -3.12
N ALA A 109 -11.57 -0.87 -3.41
CA ALA A 109 -12.48 -1.88 -2.89
C ALA A 109 -12.10 -3.28 -3.38
N SER A 110 -12.41 -4.31 -2.60
CA SER A 110 -12.10 -5.70 -2.97
C SER A 110 -12.69 -6.06 -4.34
N GLY A 111 -11.87 -6.64 -5.21
CA GLY A 111 -12.25 -6.99 -6.59
C GLY A 111 -12.14 -5.84 -7.60
N TRP A 112 -11.68 -4.66 -7.17
CA TRP A 112 -11.33 -3.57 -8.08
C TRP A 112 -9.86 -3.61 -8.46
N ILE A 113 -9.57 -3.27 -9.71
CA ILE A 113 -8.20 -3.23 -10.23
C ILE A 113 -7.92 -1.89 -10.91
N ASN A 114 -6.70 -1.38 -10.73
CA ASN A 114 -6.17 -0.29 -11.55
C ASN A 114 -5.69 -0.89 -12.87
N LYS A 115 -6.29 -0.49 -14.00
CA LYS A 115 -5.84 -1.02 -15.29
C LYS A 115 -6.14 -0.09 -16.46
N TRP A 116 -5.13 0.08 -17.32
CA TRP A 116 -5.24 0.81 -18.57
C TRP A 116 -6.00 0.06 -19.69
N THR A 117 -6.25 -1.25 -19.54
CA THR A 117 -6.99 -2.09 -20.50
C THR A 117 -8.04 -2.95 -19.80
N LYS A 118 -9.20 -3.16 -20.43
CA LYS A 118 -10.32 -3.95 -19.87
C LYS A 118 -10.16 -5.48 -20.00
N LYS A 119 -8.93 -5.98 -20.23
CA LYS A 119 -8.64 -7.42 -20.44
C LYS A 119 -7.50 -7.88 -19.54
N GLY A 120 -7.57 -9.10 -18.99
CA GLY A 120 -6.57 -9.70 -18.09
C GLY A 120 -6.66 -9.17 -16.65
N THR A 121 -5.76 -9.60 -15.76
CA THR A 121 -5.74 -9.21 -14.34
C THR A 121 -4.52 -8.36 -13.96
N THR A 122 -4.39 -8.00 -12.68
CA THR A 122 -3.21 -7.40 -12.03
C THR A 122 -3.19 -7.80 -10.55
N HIS A 123 -2.18 -7.35 -9.80
CA HIS A 123 -2.04 -7.55 -8.35
C HIS A 123 -1.66 -6.22 -7.65
N GLY A 124 -1.48 -6.27 -6.33
CA GLY A 124 -0.98 -5.15 -5.52
C GLY A 124 -2.00 -4.60 -4.52
N SER A 125 -3.17 -5.21 -4.42
CA SER A 125 -4.14 -4.88 -3.39
C SER A 125 -3.78 -5.51 -2.03
N PRO A 126 -4.23 -4.94 -0.91
CA PRO A 126 -3.92 -5.46 0.42
C PRO A 126 -4.81 -6.64 0.84
N TYR A 127 -5.63 -7.17 -0.07
CA TYR A 127 -6.58 -8.25 0.23
C TYR A 127 -5.93 -9.62 0.13
N ASN A 128 -6.57 -10.64 0.70
CA ASN A 128 -6.02 -12.00 0.78
C ASN A 128 -5.67 -12.60 -0.59
N TYR A 129 -6.41 -12.27 -1.66
CA TYR A 129 -6.15 -12.84 -2.99
C TYR A 129 -4.82 -12.40 -3.62
N ASP A 130 -4.25 -11.27 -3.16
CA ASP A 130 -2.92 -10.80 -3.58
C ASP A 130 -1.83 -11.04 -2.52
N THR A 131 -2.22 -11.17 -1.25
CA THR A 131 -1.27 -11.25 -0.12
C THR A 131 -1.06 -12.66 0.43
N HIS A 132 -1.93 -13.62 0.09
CA HIS A 132 -1.78 -15.01 0.47
C HIS A 132 -0.97 -15.76 -0.60
N VAL A 133 0.28 -16.08 -0.26
CA VAL A 133 1.20 -16.80 -1.14
C VAL A 133 1.59 -18.15 -0.52
N PRO A 134 1.84 -19.19 -1.34
CA PRO A 134 2.35 -20.46 -0.83
C PRO A 134 3.80 -20.30 -0.37
N LEU A 135 4.15 -20.98 0.72
CA LEU A 135 5.53 -21.11 1.21
C LEU A 135 5.86 -22.59 1.33
N LEU A 136 6.90 -23.03 0.61
CA LEU A 136 7.37 -24.41 0.59
C LEU A 136 8.82 -24.44 1.01
N TRP A 137 9.13 -25.30 1.99
CA TRP A 137 10.49 -25.62 2.41
C TRP A 137 10.80 -27.05 2.00
N TYR A 138 11.98 -27.26 1.42
CA TYR A 138 12.40 -28.55 0.91
C TYR A 138 13.92 -28.69 0.98
N GLY A 139 14.40 -29.88 1.33
CA GLY A 139 15.83 -30.20 1.35
C GLY A 139 16.23 -31.01 2.58
N THR A 140 17.54 -31.15 2.76
CA THR A 140 18.14 -31.83 3.91
C THR A 140 17.66 -31.18 5.21
N ASN A 141 17.32 -32.01 6.20
CA ASN A 141 16.82 -31.60 7.51
C ASN A 141 15.47 -30.85 7.53
N ILE A 142 14.74 -30.80 6.40
CA ILE A 142 13.35 -30.36 6.40
C ILE A 142 12.43 -31.56 6.61
N LYS A 143 11.73 -31.59 7.74
CA LYS A 143 10.74 -32.63 8.03
C LYS A 143 9.49 -32.41 7.18
N GLN A 144 8.92 -33.49 6.67
CA GLN A 144 7.64 -33.44 5.97
C GLN A 144 6.54 -32.95 6.94
N GLY A 145 5.73 -31.99 6.48
CA GLY A 145 4.63 -31.47 7.27
C GLY A 145 3.83 -30.42 6.51
N LYS A 146 2.80 -29.89 7.18
CA LYS A 146 2.03 -28.74 6.71
C LYS A 146 1.73 -27.85 7.91
N LYS A 147 1.64 -26.55 7.65
CA LYS A 147 1.29 -25.53 8.64
C LYS A 147 0.14 -24.69 8.07
N THR A 148 -0.83 -24.34 8.92
CA THR A 148 -1.99 -23.52 8.52
C THR A 148 -2.05 -22.20 9.27
N GLU A 149 -1.29 -22.06 10.35
CA GLU A 149 -1.09 -20.80 11.05
C GLU A 149 -0.43 -19.77 10.12
N GLN A 150 -0.79 -18.51 10.33
CA GLN A 150 -0.28 -17.41 9.54
C GLN A 150 1.23 -17.25 9.74
N VAL A 151 1.95 -17.10 8.62
CA VAL A 151 3.38 -16.79 8.55
C VAL A 151 3.53 -15.55 7.67
N ALA A 152 4.46 -14.66 8.00
CA ALA A 152 4.79 -13.50 7.19
C ALA A 152 5.89 -13.81 6.19
N ILE A 153 5.90 -13.15 5.02
CA ILE A 153 6.98 -13.29 4.04
C ILE A 153 8.34 -12.88 4.65
N ALA A 154 8.34 -11.90 5.56
CA ALA A 154 9.53 -11.45 6.29
C ALA A 154 10.16 -12.56 7.14
N ASP A 155 9.39 -13.57 7.56
CA ASP A 155 9.86 -14.68 8.38
C ASP A 155 10.82 -15.61 7.63
N ILE A 156 10.80 -15.60 6.28
CA ILE A 156 11.63 -16.47 5.44
C ILE A 156 13.12 -16.17 5.66
N ALA A 157 13.51 -14.90 5.63
CA ALA A 157 14.90 -14.49 5.80
C ALA A 157 15.40 -14.78 7.22
N ALA A 158 14.57 -14.52 8.24
CA ALA A 158 14.89 -14.86 9.63
C ALA A 158 15.10 -16.37 9.81
N THR A 159 14.23 -17.18 9.22
CA THR A 159 14.32 -18.65 9.26
C THR A 159 15.62 -19.13 8.63
N LEU A 160 15.96 -18.66 7.42
CA LEU A 160 17.21 -19.02 6.75
C LEU A 160 18.44 -18.63 7.56
N SER A 161 18.48 -17.42 8.12
CA SER A 161 19.61 -16.97 8.93
C SER A 161 19.85 -17.88 10.14
N VAL A 162 18.78 -18.29 10.82
CA VAL A 162 18.87 -19.19 11.97
C VAL A 162 19.34 -20.59 11.53
N MET A 163 18.77 -21.14 10.45
CA MET A 163 19.18 -22.45 9.92
C MET A 163 20.66 -22.49 9.50
N LEU A 164 21.19 -21.36 9.01
CA LEU A 164 22.57 -21.25 8.52
C LEU A 164 23.56 -20.78 9.60
N HIS A 165 23.09 -20.48 10.81
CA HIS A 165 23.89 -19.90 11.89
C HIS A 165 24.61 -18.60 11.47
N ILE A 166 23.92 -17.72 10.74
CA ILE A 166 24.41 -16.40 10.34
C ILE A 166 23.59 -15.28 10.98
N ALA A 167 24.13 -14.07 10.97
CA ALA A 167 23.41 -12.89 11.45
C ALA A 167 22.10 -12.67 10.68
N LEU A 168 21.11 -12.09 11.35
CA LEU A 168 19.90 -11.60 10.72
C LEU A 168 20.23 -10.43 9.77
N PRO A 169 19.45 -10.24 8.69
CA PRO A 169 19.52 -9.00 7.91
C PRO A 169 19.34 -7.77 8.81
N SER A 170 20.02 -6.67 8.48
CA SER A 170 20.13 -5.48 9.35
C SER A 170 18.80 -4.83 9.75
N ALA A 171 17.76 -4.98 8.93
CA ALA A 171 16.41 -4.46 9.18
C ALA A 171 15.36 -5.59 9.20
N CYS A 172 15.75 -6.81 9.60
CA CYS A 172 14.83 -7.93 9.69
C CYS A 172 13.80 -7.70 10.81
N ASP A 173 12.53 -7.69 10.43
CA ASP A 173 11.36 -7.58 11.33
C ASP A 173 10.58 -8.91 11.45
N GLY A 174 10.97 -9.92 10.66
CA GLY A 174 10.41 -11.26 10.70
C GLY A 174 10.93 -12.10 11.86
N LYS A 175 10.28 -13.24 12.09
CA LYS A 175 10.65 -14.22 13.13
C LYS A 175 10.92 -15.56 12.48
N ALA A 176 11.92 -16.29 12.98
CA ALA A 176 12.19 -17.63 12.49
C ALA A 176 10.98 -18.55 12.73
N ILE A 177 10.61 -19.34 11.72
CA ILE A 177 9.54 -20.31 11.80
C ILE A 177 10.04 -21.48 12.65
N GLU A 178 9.56 -21.53 13.89
CA GLU A 178 10.09 -22.44 14.92
C GLU A 178 10.21 -23.89 14.49
N GLU A 179 9.24 -24.42 13.74
CA GLU A 179 9.22 -25.82 13.33
C GLU A 179 10.33 -26.19 12.35
N LEU A 180 10.96 -25.20 11.72
CA LEU A 180 12.05 -25.37 10.77
C LEU A 180 13.45 -25.20 11.38
N VAL A 181 13.53 -24.64 12.59
CA VAL A 181 14.79 -24.31 13.28
C VAL A 181 14.98 -25.10 14.58
N LYS A 182 14.16 -26.13 14.77
CA LYS A 182 14.22 -27.09 15.90
C LYS A 182 15.03 -28.32 15.56
#